data_AF-A0A3A5RUW0-F1
#
_entry.id   AF-A0A3A5RUW0-F1
#
_cell.length_a   1.000
_cell.length_b   1.000
_cell.length_c   1.000
_cell.angle_alpha   90.00
_cell.angle_beta   90.00
_cell.angle_gamma   90.00
#
_symmetry.space_group_name_H-M   'P 1'
#
loop_
_entity.id
_entity.type
_entity.pdbx_description
1 polymer ?
#
loop_
_entity_poly.entity_id
_entity_poly.type
_entity_poly.pdbx_seq_one_letter_code
_entity_poly.pdbx_strand_id
1 'polypeptide(L)'
;MRTRFYNFKVGVDFKLPSREKLFKKMGEYDTLAEYTVCALRDFEKKWDRKKKFEDYVTQKAIEHSVNLRGGVTLPNHEPALYKSFMVNSHALLGDFIQSYKLDIRSLIDPNFKLCDTDGLSNVEKLVRALKTNNIVPNFPKWLLPLLDYYRLLRNSTAHVQEDEDRCMKAYLKIPLGEFEKDYPIFKGKAPNMPDSITMDDFYLYSASIKHFANFLTMALKGKVKWAELGAIHPDFDVRNIPKGTDIIAKINSVLFMKYNYHPTKDEFEQIKNYIKEHKHSSTH
;
A
#
# COMPACT_ATOMS: atom_id res chain seq x y z
N MET A 1 0.50 -15.23 9.60
CA MET A 1 0.68 -14.02 10.43
C MET A 1 -0.71 -13.52 10.82
N ARG A 2 -1.12 -13.69 12.09
CA ARG A 2 -2.46 -13.29 12.55
C ARG A 2 -2.46 -11.77 12.72
N THR A 3 -3.02 -11.04 11.76
CA THR A 3 -3.43 -9.64 11.95
C THR A 3 -4.53 -9.61 13.02
N ARG A 4 -4.15 -9.56 14.31
CA ARG A 4 -5.12 -9.39 15.42
C ARG A 4 -6.02 -8.16 15.25
N PHE A 5 -5.67 -7.25 14.33
CA PHE A 5 -6.31 -5.97 14.14
C PHE A 5 -7.16 -5.85 12.88
N TYR A 6 -7.09 -6.80 11.92
CA TYR A 6 -7.78 -6.64 10.63
C TYR A 6 -8.17 -7.94 9.98
N ASN A 7 -9.47 -8.10 9.69
CA ASN A 7 -9.98 -9.12 8.80
C ASN A 7 -10.18 -8.49 7.42
N PHE A 8 -9.12 -8.41 6.60
CA PHE A 8 -9.17 -7.84 5.23
C PHE A 8 -9.96 -8.72 4.23
N LYS A 9 -10.84 -9.61 4.70
CA LYS A 9 -11.68 -10.47 3.87
C LYS A 9 -12.92 -9.71 3.41
N VAL A 10 -12.74 -8.80 2.46
CA VAL A 10 -13.86 -8.37 1.62
C VAL A 10 -13.40 -8.36 0.16
N GLY A 11 -13.90 -9.35 -0.60
CA GLY A 11 -14.23 -9.16 -2.02
C GLY A 11 -13.16 -9.31 -3.09
N VAL A 12 -12.00 -9.93 -2.82
CA VAL A 12 -10.97 -10.08 -3.88
C VAL A 12 -10.63 -11.55 -4.13
N ASP A 13 -11.49 -12.19 -4.92
CA ASP A 13 -11.20 -13.40 -5.70
C ASP A 13 -10.19 -13.15 -6.83
N PHE A 14 -9.87 -11.89 -7.10
CA PHE A 14 -8.88 -11.45 -8.08
C PHE A 14 -7.62 -10.93 -7.37
N LYS A 15 -6.50 -11.65 -7.43
CA LYS A 15 -5.27 -11.26 -6.74
C LYS A 15 -4.34 -10.53 -7.68
N LEU A 16 -4.09 -9.24 -7.43
CA LEU A 16 -3.09 -8.51 -8.19
C LEU A 16 -1.67 -8.77 -7.68
N PRO A 17 -0.68 -9.03 -8.56
CA PRO A 17 0.73 -9.16 -8.18
C PRO A 17 1.23 -7.97 -7.36
N SER A 18 0.87 -6.73 -7.74
CA SER A 18 1.25 -5.53 -6.97
C SER A 18 0.71 -5.56 -5.54
N ARG A 19 -0.55 -5.98 -5.36
CA ARG A 19 -1.21 -6.08 -4.05
C ARG A 19 -0.59 -7.19 -3.21
N GLU A 20 -0.34 -8.37 -3.78
CA GLU A 20 0.30 -9.46 -3.04
C GLU A 20 1.70 -9.07 -2.54
N LYS A 21 2.49 -8.44 -3.43
CA LYS A 21 3.80 -7.91 -3.07
C LYS A 21 3.71 -6.89 -1.93
N LEU A 22 2.77 -5.95 -2.02
CA LEU A 22 2.52 -4.95 -0.97
C LEU A 22 2.19 -5.62 0.36
N PHE A 23 1.23 -6.54 0.38
CA PHE A 23 0.77 -7.20 1.62
C PHE A 23 1.89 -7.99 2.28
N LYS A 24 2.67 -8.72 1.47
CA LYS A 24 3.84 -9.47 1.96
C LYS A 24 4.87 -8.52 2.57
N LYS A 25 5.27 -7.48 1.82
CA LYS A 25 6.30 -6.53 2.26
C LYS A 25 5.86 -5.74 3.49
N MET A 26 4.62 -5.26 3.52
CA MET A 26 4.09 -4.59 4.70
C MET A 26 4.04 -5.52 5.91
N GLY A 27 3.67 -6.81 5.74
CA GLY A 27 3.70 -7.76 6.85
C GLY A 27 5.11 -7.97 7.43
N GLU A 28 6.13 -8.01 6.57
CA GLU A 28 7.55 -8.06 6.99
C GLU A 28 7.94 -6.80 7.80
N TYR A 29 7.57 -5.61 7.33
CA TYR A 29 7.86 -4.34 8.02
C TYR A 29 7.05 -4.12 9.30
N ASP A 30 5.78 -4.50 9.32
CA ASP A 30 4.94 -4.47 10.52
C ASP A 30 5.57 -5.33 11.61
N THR A 31 6.04 -6.53 11.25
CA THR A 31 6.75 -7.44 12.18
C THR A 31 8.04 -6.81 12.70
N LEU A 32 8.83 -6.16 11.85
CA LEU A 32 10.05 -5.48 12.25
C LEU A 32 9.78 -4.33 13.22
N ALA A 33 8.74 -3.53 12.97
CA ALA A 33 8.30 -2.45 13.85
C ALA A 33 7.84 -3.00 15.21
N GLU A 34 6.99 -4.03 15.21
CA GLU A 34 6.54 -4.71 16.43
C GLU A 34 7.70 -5.29 17.25
N TYR A 35 8.66 -5.94 16.59
CA TYR A 35 9.87 -6.45 17.22
C TYR A 35 10.68 -5.32 17.87
N THR A 36 10.88 -4.21 17.15
CA THR A 36 11.64 -3.05 17.63
C THR A 36 10.98 -2.43 18.86
N VAL A 37 9.65 -2.24 18.84
CA VAL A 37 8.89 -1.70 19.97
C VAL A 37 8.88 -2.66 21.16
N CYS A 38 8.78 -3.97 20.91
CA CYS A 38 8.90 -4.98 21.95
C CYS A 38 10.26 -4.91 22.65
N ALA A 39 11.35 -4.86 21.88
CA ALA A 39 12.70 -4.73 22.40
C ALA A 39 12.91 -3.43 23.19
N LEU A 40 12.39 -2.31 22.69
CA LEU A 40 12.44 -1.01 23.37
C LEU A 40 11.73 -1.06 24.73
N ARG A 41 10.50 -1.57 24.78
CA ARG A 41 9.73 -1.69 26.03
C ARG A 41 10.42 -2.58 27.05
N ASP A 42 11.02 -3.68 26.61
CA ASP A 42 11.78 -4.56 27.51
C ASP A 42 13.10 -3.92 27.96
N PHE A 43 13.73 -3.11 27.12
CA PHE A 43 14.91 -2.31 27.50
C PHE A 43 14.55 -1.24 28.55
N GLU A 44 13.43 -0.54 28.36
CA GLU A 44 12.91 0.47 29.31
C GLU A 44 12.50 -0.14 30.64
N LYS A 45 11.92 -1.35 30.67
CA LYS A 45 11.60 -2.05 31.91
C LYS A 45 12.82 -2.39 32.77
N LYS A 46 13.99 -2.56 32.15
CA LYS A 46 15.26 -2.85 32.86
C LYS A 46 15.88 -1.59 33.49
N TRP A 47 15.38 -0.41 33.13
CA TRP A 47 15.82 0.83 33.75
C TRP A 47 15.22 0.94 35.16
N ASP A 48 16.09 0.94 36.17
CA ASP A 48 15.72 0.95 37.59
C ASP A 48 15.13 2.28 38.10
N ARG A 49 15.02 3.29 37.22
CA ARG A 49 14.54 4.65 37.49
C ARG A 49 15.32 5.42 38.56
N LYS A 50 16.46 4.91 39.03
CA LYS A 50 17.31 5.58 40.04
C LYS A 50 18.22 6.63 39.42
N LYS A 51 18.69 6.38 38.19
CA LYS A 51 19.44 7.33 37.35
C LYS A 51 18.56 7.88 36.24
N LYS A 52 18.92 9.04 35.66
CA LYS A 52 18.19 9.58 34.50
C LYS A 52 18.25 8.61 33.32
N PHE A 53 17.23 8.63 32.46
CA PHE A 53 17.16 7.70 31.34
C PHE A 53 18.31 7.91 30.36
N GLU A 54 18.66 9.17 30.12
CA GLU A 54 19.74 9.56 29.23
C GLU A 54 21.08 8.95 29.69
N ASP A 55 21.33 8.94 30.99
CA ASP A 55 22.52 8.32 31.60
C ASP A 55 22.46 6.78 31.48
N TYR A 56 21.28 6.19 31.66
CA TYR A 56 21.08 4.75 31.45
C TYR A 56 21.36 4.33 30.01
N VAL A 57 20.80 5.04 29.05
CA VAL A 57 20.98 4.80 27.61
C VAL A 57 22.43 5.01 27.19
N THR A 58 23.08 6.08 27.67
CA THR A 58 24.50 6.35 27.38
C THR A 58 25.40 5.25 27.92
N GLN A 59 25.19 4.80 29.17
CA GLN A 59 25.94 3.67 29.72
C GLN A 59 25.74 2.41 28.88
N LYS A 60 24.50 2.07 28.52
CA LYS A 60 24.20 0.88 27.71
C LYS A 60 24.79 0.97 26.31
N ALA A 61 24.82 2.15 25.70
CA ALA A 61 25.47 2.36 24.43
C ALA A 61 26.99 2.12 24.51
N ILE A 62 27.66 2.56 25.57
CA ILE A 62 29.07 2.24 25.82
C ILE A 62 29.27 0.73 25.98
N GLU A 63 28.47 0.08 26.83
CA GLU A 63 28.53 -1.38 27.07
C GLU A 63 28.34 -2.19 25.77
N HIS A 64 27.47 -1.72 24.87
CA HIS A 64 27.17 -2.37 23.60
C HIS A 64 27.97 -1.82 22.41
N SER A 65 28.95 -0.94 22.64
CA SER A 65 29.75 -0.30 21.58
C SER A 65 28.93 0.41 20.49
N VAL A 66 27.83 1.05 20.89
CA VAL A 66 26.95 1.85 20.03
C VAL A 66 27.25 3.34 20.24
N ASN A 67 27.26 4.09 19.14
CA ASN A 67 27.55 5.52 19.17
C ASN A 67 26.27 6.36 19.13
N LEU A 68 25.94 7.01 20.25
CA LEU A 68 24.80 7.93 20.35
C LEU A 68 25.24 9.37 20.04
N ARG A 69 25.42 9.70 18.75
CA ARG A 69 25.62 11.11 18.36
C ARG A 69 24.26 11.79 18.22
N GLY A 70 24.02 12.85 19.00
CA GLY A 70 22.87 13.75 18.78
C GLY A 70 21.88 13.92 19.93
N GLY A 71 22.10 13.35 21.12
CA GLY A 71 21.27 13.60 22.31
C GLY A 71 19.83 13.07 22.17
N VAL A 72 19.62 11.79 22.48
CA VAL A 72 18.27 11.21 22.54
C VAL A 72 17.70 11.46 23.94
N THR A 73 16.57 12.17 24.04
CA THR A 73 15.81 12.33 25.28
C THR A 73 14.57 11.43 25.27
N LEU A 74 14.17 10.92 26.45
CA LEU A 74 13.01 10.03 26.64
C LEU A 74 11.64 10.61 26.17
N PRO A 75 11.39 11.93 26.15
CA PRO A 75 10.09 12.45 25.70
C PRO A 75 9.87 12.37 24.19
N ASN A 76 10.93 12.30 23.38
CA ASN A 76 10.84 12.49 21.93
C ASN A 76 11.20 11.23 21.11
N HIS A 77 11.71 10.17 21.74
CA HIS A 77 12.22 9.01 20.98
C HIS A 77 11.09 8.14 20.42
N GLU A 78 10.02 7.91 21.17
CA GLU A 78 8.89 7.07 20.72
C GLU A 78 8.16 7.68 19.51
N PRO A 79 7.68 8.95 19.53
CA PRO A 79 7.06 9.55 18.35
C PRO A 79 8.00 9.60 17.14
N ALA A 80 9.30 9.88 17.35
CA ALA A 80 10.29 9.86 16.26
C ALA A 80 10.46 8.46 15.68
N LEU A 81 10.50 7.43 16.52
CA LEU A 81 10.57 6.03 16.10
C LEU A 81 9.33 5.64 15.30
N TYR A 82 8.13 5.96 15.77
CA TYR A 82 6.89 5.64 15.06
C TYR A 82 6.80 6.36 13.71
N LYS A 83 7.18 7.64 13.65
CA LYS A 83 7.31 8.39 12.39
C LYS A 83 8.31 7.73 11.43
N SER A 84 9.42 7.18 11.93
CA SER A 84 10.38 6.44 11.10
C SER A 84 9.78 5.16 10.49
N PHE A 85 8.91 4.45 11.21
CA PHE A 85 8.20 3.29 10.64
C PHE A 85 7.23 3.72 9.52
N MET A 86 6.58 4.89 9.67
CA MET A 86 5.71 5.44 8.63
C MET A 86 6.49 5.80 7.34
N VAL A 87 7.76 6.21 7.43
CA VAL A 87 8.61 6.43 6.24
C VAL A 87 8.69 5.17 5.39
N ASN A 88 8.92 4.01 6.02
CA ASN A 88 9.00 2.73 5.32
C ASN A 88 7.65 2.32 4.71
N SER A 89 6.55 2.47 5.46
CA SER A 89 5.20 2.22 4.94
C SER A 89 4.87 3.10 3.72
N HIS A 90 5.28 4.37 3.75
CA HIS A 90 5.10 5.28 2.62
C HIS A 90 5.91 4.88 1.39
N ALA A 91 7.16 4.43 1.57
CA ALA A 91 7.98 3.92 0.48
C ALA A 91 7.31 2.72 -0.21
N LEU A 92 6.76 1.78 0.58
CA LEU A 92 6.01 0.64 0.04
C LEU A 92 4.75 1.06 -0.72
N LEU A 93 4.06 2.13 -0.31
CA LEU A 93 2.94 2.70 -1.07
C LEU A 93 3.42 3.23 -2.44
N GLY A 94 4.57 3.90 -2.49
CA GLY A 94 5.18 4.35 -3.76
C GLY A 94 5.49 3.19 -4.71
N ASP A 95 6.15 2.15 -4.20
CA ASP A 95 6.47 0.93 -4.95
C ASP A 95 5.22 0.20 -5.44
N PHE A 96 4.18 0.16 -4.59
CA PHE A 96 2.89 -0.40 -4.96
C PHE A 96 2.26 0.38 -6.10
N ILE A 97 2.24 1.72 -6.07
CA ILE A 97 1.66 2.53 -7.15
C ILE A 97 2.37 2.25 -8.49
N GLN A 98 3.70 2.14 -8.49
CA GLN A 98 4.44 1.78 -9.69
C GLN A 98 4.15 0.36 -10.18
N SER A 99 4.03 -0.60 -9.26
CA SER A 99 3.71 -1.99 -9.61
C SER A 99 2.26 -2.11 -10.10
N TYR A 100 1.32 -1.39 -9.49
CA TYR A 100 -0.09 -1.36 -9.85
C TYR A 100 -0.31 -0.75 -11.24
N LYS A 101 0.50 0.25 -11.62
CA LYS A 101 0.58 0.75 -13.00
C LYS A 101 0.87 -0.37 -14.00
N LEU A 102 1.76 -1.31 -13.66
CA LEU A 102 2.07 -2.45 -14.53
C LEU A 102 0.93 -3.46 -14.60
N ASP A 103 0.18 -3.65 -13.51
CA ASP A 103 -1.02 -4.48 -13.51
C ASP A 103 -2.10 -3.90 -14.44
N ILE A 104 -2.35 -2.59 -14.38
CA ILE A 104 -3.28 -1.91 -15.30
C ILE A 104 -2.82 -2.08 -16.75
N ARG A 105 -1.50 -1.91 -17.01
CA ARG A 105 -0.94 -2.11 -18.35
C ARG A 105 -1.14 -3.51 -18.89
N SER A 106 -1.06 -4.50 -18.01
CA SER A 106 -1.18 -5.90 -18.38
C SER A 106 -2.63 -6.35 -18.56
N LEU A 107 -3.61 -5.64 -17.97
CA LEU A 107 -5.00 -6.10 -17.90
C LEU A 107 -6.02 -5.19 -18.61
N ILE A 108 -5.66 -3.92 -18.89
CA ILE A 108 -6.60 -2.90 -19.36
C ILE A 108 -6.03 -2.06 -20.50
N ASP A 109 -4.88 -1.40 -20.28
CA ASP A 109 -4.31 -0.47 -21.25
C ASP A 109 -2.77 -0.47 -21.21
N PRO A 110 -2.08 -1.08 -22.20
CA PRO A 110 -0.62 -1.12 -22.25
C PRO A 110 0.06 0.25 -22.16
N ASN A 111 -0.64 1.30 -22.57
CA ASN A 111 -0.12 2.67 -22.59
C ASN A 111 -0.45 3.47 -21.33
N PHE A 112 -1.09 2.86 -20.33
CA PHE A 112 -1.49 3.55 -19.10
C PHE A 112 -0.30 4.27 -18.45
N LYS A 113 -0.50 5.54 -18.09
CA LYS A 113 0.49 6.40 -17.43
C LYS A 113 -0.15 7.10 -16.25
N LEU A 114 0.67 7.38 -15.23
CA LEU A 114 0.24 8.24 -14.13
C LEU A 114 0.08 9.67 -14.65
N CYS A 115 -0.77 10.46 -14.00
CA CYS A 115 -0.89 11.88 -14.26
C CYS A 115 0.45 12.57 -13.94
N ASP A 116 0.94 13.42 -14.84
CA ASP A 116 2.26 14.05 -14.73
C ASP A 116 2.19 15.51 -14.27
N THR A 117 1.11 15.90 -13.60
CA THR A 117 0.96 17.25 -13.07
C THR A 117 1.86 17.47 -11.85
N ASP A 118 2.64 18.55 -11.88
CA ASP A 118 3.47 18.97 -10.76
C ASP A 118 2.66 19.32 -9.51
N GLY A 119 3.30 19.18 -8.34
CA GLY A 119 2.68 19.46 -7.04
C GLY A 119 1.71 18.40 -6.53
N LEU A 120 1.36 17.39 -7.34
CA LEU A 120 0.52 16.26 -6.89
C LEU A 120 1.34 15.16 -6.22
N SER A 121 0.77 14.59 -5.16
CA SER A 121 1.27 13.35 -4.57
C SER A 121 1.08 12.15 -5.52
N ASN A 122 1.86 11.10 -5.33
CA ASN A 122 1.73 9.87 -6.12
C ASN A 122 0.33 9.24 -6.04
N VAL A 123 -0.33 9.36 -4.89
CA VAL A 123 -1.72 8.90 -4.71
C VAL A 123 -2.67 9.71 -5.58
N GLU A 124 -2.56 11.04 -5.57
CA GLU A 124 -3.40 11.91 -6.41
C GLU A 124 -3.14 11.68 -7.90
N LYS A 125 -1.86 11.52 -8.29
CA LYS A 125 -1.47 11.21 -9.67
C LYS A 125 -2.11 9.90 -10.16
N LEU A 126 -2.14 8.87 -9.31
CA LEU A 126 -2.82 7.60 -9.60
C LEU A 126 -4.34 7.79 -9.68
N VAL A 127 -4.98 8.39 -8.68
CA VAL A 127 -6.44 8.56 -8.64
C VAL A 127 -6.95 9.37 -9.84
N ARG A 128 -6.24 10.42 -10.23
CA ARG A 128 -6.59 11.18 -11.46
C ARG A 128 -6.46 10.34 -12.72
N ALA A 129 -5.35 9.61 -12.88
CA ALA A 129 -5.14 8.75 -14.03
C ALA A 129 -6.20 7.64 -14.15
N LEU A 130 -6.60 7.04 -13.02
CA LEU A 130 -7.68 6.05 -12.98
C LEU A 130 -9.01 6.64 -13.42
N LYS A 131 -9.35 7.83 -12.94
CA LYS A 131 -10.59 8.54 -13.33
C LYS A 131 -10.64 8.82 -14.84
N THR A 132 -9.55 9.26 -15.44
CA THR A 132 -9.46 9.46 -16.90
C THR A 132 -9.65 8.16 -17.69
N ASN A 133 -9.34 7.01 -17.09
CA ASN A 133 -9.53 5.68 -17.66
C ASN A 133 -10.86 5.02 -17.25
N ASN A 134 -11.81 5.79 -16.70
CA ASN A 134 -13.10 5.28 -16.22
C ASN A 134 -13.00 4.14 -15.18
N ILE A 135 -11.91 4.12 -14.41
CA ILE A 135 -11.71 3.24 -13.24
C ILE A 135 -11.97 4.11 -12.01
N VAL A 136 -13.09 3.89 -11.33
CA VAL A 136 -13.51 4.72 -10.20
C VAL A 136 -13.59 3.85 -8.94
N PRO A 137 -12.56 3.84 -8.10
CA PRO A 137 -12.59 3.13 -6.84
C PRO A 137 -13.57 3.79 -5.87
N ASN A 138 -14.39 2.99 -5.19
CA ASN A 138 -15.31 3.45 -4.17
C ASN A 138 -14.61 3.60 -2.82
N PHE A 139 -13.77 4.63 -2.68
CA PHE A 139 -13.09 4.90 -1.41
C PHE A 139 -14.06 5.50 -0.39
N PRO A 140 -14.01 5.09 0.88
CA PRO A 140 -14.69 5.80 1.94
C PRO A 140 -14.06 7.20 2.10
N LYS A 141 -14.85 8.19 2.52
CA LYS A 141 -14.44 9.59 2.51
C LYS A 141 -13.21 9.89 3.37
N TRP A 142 -12.96 9.09 4.40
CA TRP A 142 -11.82 9.26 5.29
C TRP A 142 -10.49 8.76 4.71
N LEU A 143 -10.49 7.87 3.72
CA LEU A 143 -9.27 7.16 3.34
C LEU A 143 -8.22 8.05 2.67
N LEU A 144 -8.62 8.85 1.67
CA LEU A 144 -7.67 9.74 0.99
C LEU A 144 -7.16 10.88 1.91
N PRO A 145 -8.02 11.57 2.70
CA PRO A 145 -7.55 12.51 3.72
C PRO A 145 -6.57 11.90 4.72
N LEU A 146 -6.82 10.66 5.17
CA LEU A 146 -5.95 9.96 6.11
C LEU A 146 -4.59 9.62 5.51
N LEU A 147 -4.55 9.15 4.26
CA LEU A 147 -3.29 8.89 3.54
C LEU A 147 -2.49 10.18 3.31
N ASP A 148 -3.16 11.29 3.01
CA ASP A 148 -2.52 12.59 2.83
C ASP A 148 -1.95 13.13 4.14
N TYR A 149 -2.69 13.01 5.23
CA TYR A 149 -2.22 13.35 6.57
C TYR A 149 -0.92 12.63 6.93
N TYR A 150 -0.89 11.30 6.85
CA TYR A 150 0.32 10.54 7.18
C TYR A 150 1.47 10.75 6.20
N ARG A 151 1.19 11.08 4.93
CA ARG A 151 2.21 11.50 3.96
C ARG A 151 2.89 12.81 4.41
N LEU A 152 2.10 13.79 4.85
CA LEU A 152 2.63 15.08 5.32
C LEU A 152 3.38 14.93 6.63
N LEU A 153 2.86 14.13 7.56
CA LEU A 153 3.52 13.81 8.83
C LEU A 153 4.89 13.15 8.62
N ARG A 154 5.02 12.30 7.59
CA ARG A 154 6.31 11.74 7.19
C ARG A 154 7.27 12.83 6.70
N ASN A 155 6.78 13.79 5.92
CA ASN A 155 7.62 14.86 5.37
C ASN A 155 8.11 15.83 6.45
N SER A 156 7.30 16.11 7.48
CA SER A 156 7.73 16.91 8.64
C SER A 156 8.83 16.26 9.45
N THR A 157 8.97 14.93 9.37
CA THR A 157 10.08 14.20 10.00
C THR A 157 11.41 14.44 9.25
N ALA A 158 11.36 14.86 7.99
CA ALA A 158 12.53 15.13 7.14
C ALA A 158 12.85 16.63 6.99
N HIS A 159 11.90 17.55 7.26
CA HIS A 159 12.04 19.00 7.10
C HIS A 159 11.40 19.75 8.29
N VAL A 160 12.16 20.65 8.94
CA VAL A 160 12.03 20.94 10.38
C VAL A 160 10.93 21.95 10.80
N GLN A 161 10.31 22.75 9.92
CA GLN A 161 9.35 23.79 10.40
C GLN A 161 8.14 24.13 9.51
N GLU A 162 8.27 24.19 8.17
CA GLU A 162 7.14 24.59 7.30
C GLU A 162 5.99 23.55 7.20
N ASP A 163 6.21 22.32 7.68
CA ASP A 163 5.27 21.21 7.50
C ASP A 163 4.28 21.02 8.66
N GLU A 164 4.46 21.61 9.85
CA GLU A 164 3.57 21.37 11.00
C GLU A 164 2.14 21.90 10.76
N ASP A 165 2.01 23.15 10.31
CA ASP A 165 0.71 23.74 9.95
C ASP A 165 0.00 22.95 8.85
N ARG A 166 0.77 22.40 7.90
CA ARG A 166 0.23 21.58 6.81
C ARG A 166 -0.28 20.25 7.33
N CYS A 167 0.46 19.62 8.24
CA CYS A 167 0.05 18.38 8.90
C CYS A 167 -1.25 18.59 9.69
N MET A 168 -1.34 19.67 10.48
CA MET A 168 -2.55 19.98 11.25
C MET A 168 -3.75 20.26 10.34
N LYS A 169 -3.57 21.05 9.28
CA LYS A 169 -4.63 21.28 8.28
C LYS A 169 -5.08 19.99 7.59
N ALA A 170 -4.19 19.03 7.38
CA ALA A 170 -4.54 17.73 6.81
C ALA A 170 -5.27 16.84 7.82
N TYR A 171 -4.84 16.84 9.09
CA TYR A 171 -5.50 16.15 10.19
C TYR A 171 -6.98 16.58 10.32
N LEU A 172 -7.23 17.89 10.31
CA LEU A 172 -8.59 18.45 10.43
C LEU A 172 -9.52 18.11 9.26
N LYS A 173 -8.99 17.65 8.11
CA LYS A 173 -9.79 17.20 6.97
C LYS A 173 -10.28 15.75 7.12
N ILE A 174 -9.76 15.00 8.08
CA ILE A 174 -10.16 13.61 8.29
C ILE A 174 -11.58 13.62 8.90
N PRO A 175 -12.58 13.01 8.24
CA PRO A 175 -13.92 12.89 8.80
C PRO A 175 -13.93 11.81 9.89
N LEU A 176 -13.43 12.16 11.08
CA LEU A 176 -13.19 11.24 12.20
C LEU A 176 -14.45 10.45 12.59
N GLY A 177 -15.64 11.08 12.59
CA GLY A 177 -16.89 10.37 12.90
C GLY A 177 -17.23 9.24 11.94
N GLU A 178 -16.98 9.42 10.63
CA GLU A 178 -17.16 8.34 9.63
C GLU A 178 -16.07 7.27 9.81
N PHE A 179 -14.82 7.69 10.01
CA PHE A 179 -13.70 6.78 10.23
C PHE A 179 -13.90 5.88 11.46
N GLU A 180 -14.27 6.44 12.61
CA GLU A 180 -14.44 5.69 13.87
C GLU A 180 -15.60 4.69 13.79
N LYS A 181 -16.61 4.96 12.95
CA LYS A 181 -17.69 4.02 12.68
C LYS A 181 -17.19 2.81 11.88
N ASP A 182 -16.34 3.06 10.88
CA ASP A 182 -15.78 2.01 10.03
C ASP A 182 -14.64 1.24 10.73
N TYR A 183 -13.91 1.89 11.66
CA TYR A 183 -12.75 1.35 12.38
C TYR A 183 -12.82 1.60 13.89
N PRO A 184 -13.80 1.00 14.60
CA PRO A 184 -14.00 1.25 16.03
C PRO A 184 -12.80 0.84 16.90
N ILE A 185 -11.93 -0.04 16.41
CA ILE A 185 -10.72 -0.47 17.13
C ILE A 185 -9.70 0.66 17.35
N PHE A 186 -9.73 1.69 16.48
CA PHE A 186 -8.87 2.88 16.55
C PHE A 186 -9.52 4.06 17.27
N LYS A 187 -10.80 3.97 17.64
CA LYS A 187 -11.52 5.04 18.33
C LYS A 187 -10.78 5.48 19.60
N GLY A 188 -10.47 6.77 19.67
CA GLY A 188 -9.70 7.36 20.78
C GLY A 188 -8.23 6.91 20.87
N LYS A 189 -7.70 6.20 19.87
CA LYS A 189 -6.31 5.73 19.81
C LYS A 189 -5.53 6.24 18.62
N ALA A 190 -6.19 6.40 17.46
CA ALA A 190 -5.63 6.98 16.24
C ALA A 190 -6.78 7.39 15.29
N PRO A 191 -6.56 8.31 14.33
CA PRO A 191 -5.35 9.10 14.14
C PRO A 191 -5.17 10.16 15.24
N ASN A 192 -3.94 10.34 15.71
CA ASN A 192 -3.54 11.37 16.66
C ASN A 192 -3.02 12.62 15.94
N MET A 193 -2.91 13.72 16.70
CA MET A 193 -2.29 14.96 16.24
C MET A 193 -0.77 14.79 15.97
N PRO A 194 -0.15 15.66 15.15
CA PRO A 194 1.24 15.48 14.68
C PRO A 194 2.32 15.35 15.77
N ASP A 195 2.07 15.92 16.93
CA ASP A 195 2.92 15.92 18.13
C ASP A 195 2.67 14.71 19.06
N SER A 196 1.57 13.99 18.84
CA SER A 196 1.05 12.97 19.75
C SER A 196 1.01 11.57 19.10
N ILE A 197 1.92 11.33 18.16
CA ILE A 197 1.95 10.10 17.35
C ILE A 197 2.35 8.90 18.20
N THR A 198 1.62 7.80 18.00
CA THR A 198 1.78 6.54 18.73
C THR A 198 2.01 5.37 17.77
N MET A 199 2.23 4.18 18.33
CA MET A 199 2.27 2.95 17.56
C MET A 199 0.92 2.64 16.88
N ASP A 200 -0.21 3.06 17.45
CA ASP A 200 -1.52 2.84 16.84
C ASP A 200 -1.70 3.65 15.54
N ASP A 201 -1.06 4.82 15.42
CA ASP A 201 -1.02 5.57 14.16
C ASP A 201 -0.24 4.82 13.08
N PHE A 202 0.88 4.19 13.44
CA PHE A 202 1.63 3.35 12.51
C PHE A 202 0.78 2.18 11.99
N TYR A 203 0.10 1.46 12.90
CA TYR A 203 -0.81 0.38 12.50
C TYR A 203 -1.93 0.88 11.59
N LEU A 204 -2.56 2.00 11.96
CA LEU A 204 -3.61 2.62 11.17
C LEU A 204 -3.10 2.99 9.78
N TYR A 205 -1.89 3.56 9.67
CA TYR A 205 -1.33 3.92 8.37
C TYR A 205 -1.03 2.71 7.49
N SER A 206 -0.37 1.68 8.06
CA SER A 206 -0.10 0.41 7.38
C SER A 206 -1.40 -0.23 6.86
N ALA A 207 -2.45 -0.26 7.69
CA ALA A 207 -3.74 -0.78 7.30
C ALA A 207 -4.44 0.06 6.24
N SER A 208 -4.39 1.39 6.35
CA SER A 208 -5.00 2.30 5.37
C SER A 208 -4.42 2.11 3.97
N ILE A 209 -3.11 1.88 3.86
CA ILE A 209 -2.46 1.55 2.58
C ILE A 209 -2.97 0.21 2.02
N LYS A 210 -3.12 -0.82 2.87
CA LYS A 210 -3.70 -2.12 2.47
C LYS A 210 -5.16 -1.97 2.02
N HIS A 211 -5.95 -1.11 2.70
CA HIS A 211 -7.32 -0.80 2.31
C HIS A 211 -7.37 -0.08 0.96
N PHE A 212 -6.52 0.91 0.75
CA PHE A 212 -6.38 1.59 -0.54
C PHE A 212 -6.10 0.60 -1.67
N ALA A 213 -5.15 -0.32 -1.49
CA ALA A 213 -4.86 -1.36 -2.46
C ALA A 213 -6.04 -2.32 -2.72
N ASN A 214 -6.82 -2.66 -1.69
CA ASN A 214 -8.03 -3.48 -1.85
C ASN A 214 -9.09 -2.78 -2.71
N PHE A 215 -9.42 -1.52 -2.40
CA PHE A 215 -10.40 -0.74 -3.17
C PHE A 215 -9.98 -0.57 -4.63
N LEU A 216 -8.69 -0.33 -4.86
CA LEU A 216 -8.12 -0.30 -6.20
C LEU A 216 -8.30 -1.62 -6.94
N THR A 217 -7.98 -2.75 -6.28
CA THR A 217 -8.12 -4.07 -6.90
C THR A 217 -9.57 -4.39 -7.26
N MET A 218 -10.52 -4.08 -6.36
CA MET A 218 -11.94 -4.26 -6.62
C MET A 218 -12.43 -3.43 -7.81
N ALA A 219 -11.97 -2.17 -7.91
CA ALA A 219 -12.32 -1.29 -9.02
C ALA A 219 -11.73 -1.79 -10.35
N LEU A 220 -10.52 -2.34 -10.32
CA LEU A 220 -9.83 -2.85 -11.51
C LEU A 220 -10.50 -4.10 -12.06
N LYS A 221 -10.93 -5.02 -11.19
CA LYS A 221 -11.54 -6.30 -11.59
C LYS A 221 -12.71 -6.09 -12.56
N GLY A 222 -13.60 -5.13 -12.25
CA GLY A 222 -14.75 -4.80 -13.10
C GLY A 222 -14.41 -4.10 -14.42
N LYS A 223 -13.11 -3.87 -14.69
CA LYS A 223 -12.62 -3.13 -15.87
C LYS A 223 -11.61 -3.93 -16.69
N VAL A 224 -11.34 -5.18 -16.31
CA VAL A 224 -10.46 -6.07 -17.07
C VAL A 224 -11.04 -6.27 -18.47
N LYS A 225 -10.22 -6.04 -19.49
CA LYS A 225 -10.62 -6.21 -20.89
C LYS A 225 -10.47 -7.66 -21.32
N TRP A 226 -11.38 -8.52 -20.86
CA TRP A 226 -11.28 -9.97 -21.06
C TRP A 226 -11.10 -10.38 -22.53
N ALA A 227 -11.83 -9.78 -23.46
CA ALA A 227 -11.65 -10.04 -24.89
C ALA A 227 -10.23 -9.73 -25.37
N GLU A 228 -9.69 -8.55 -25.03
CA GLU A 228 -8.41 -8.05 -25.54
C GLU A 228 -7.18 -8.59 -24.76
N LEU A 229 -7.36 -9.40 -23.71
CA LEU A 229 -6.26 -9.89 -22.87
C LEU A 229 -5.15 -10.57 -23.67
N GLY A 230 -5.50 -11.32 -24.71
CA GLY A 230 -4.52 -11.99 -25.58
C GLY A 230 -3.55 -11.02 -26.25
N ALA A 231 -3.99 -9.81 -26.57
CA ALA A 231 -3.16 -8.79 -27.24
C ALA A 231 -2.49 -7.81 -26.27
N ILE A 232 -3.11 -7.59 -25.11
CA ILE A 232 -2.66 -6.60 -24.11
C ILE A 232 -1.64 -7.18 -23.14
N HIS A 233 -1.88 -8.41 -22.65
CA HIS A 233 -1.08 -8.95 -21.58
C HIS A 233 0.26 -9.47 -22.11
N PRO A 234 1.40 -9.07 -21.50
CA PRO A 234 2.73 -9.39 -22.03
C PRO A 234 3.01 -10.90 -22.11
N ASP A 235 2.41 -11.70 -21.21
CA ASP A 235 2.59 -13.15 -21.21
C ASP A 235 1.71 -13.86 -22.28
N PHE A 236 0.78 -13.15 -22.94
CA PHE A 236 -0.22 -13.70 -23.86
C PHE A 236 -0.07 -13.32 -25.32
N ASP A 237 0.92 -12.50 -25.68
CA ASP A 237 1.01 -11.88 -27.02
C ASP A 237 0.77 -12.89 -28.15
N VAL A 238 -0.48 -12.90 -28.64
CA VAL A 238 -1.01 -13.86 -29.62
C VAL A 238 -0.15 -13.92 -30.87
N ARG A 239 0.48 -12.79 -31.20
CA ARG A 239 1.28 -12.58 -32.41
C ARG A 239 2.64 -13.28 -32.35
N ASN A 240 3.13 -13.57 -31.15
CA ASN A 240 4.44 -14.17 -30.91
C ASN A 240 4.37 -15.57 -30.28
N ILE A 241 3.17 -16.17 -30.23
CA ILE A 241 2.98 -17.51 -29.66
C ILE A 241 3.34 -18.59 -30.70
N PRO A 242 4.18 -19.59 -30.36
CA PRO A 242 4.54 -20.67 -31.28
C PRO A 242 3.33 -21.41 -31.85
N LYS A 243 3.39 -21.78 -33.14
CA LYS A 243 2.39 -22.65 -33.77
C LYS A 243 2.21 -23.94 -32.96
N GLY A 244 0.95 -24.37 -32.80
CA GLY A 244 0.59 -25.55 -32.00
C GLY A 244 0.37 -25.27 -30.50
N THR A 245 0.68 -24.07 -30.01
CA THR A 245 0.39 -23.70 -28.61
C THR A 245 -1.12 -23.60 -28.37
N ASP A 246 -1.60 -24.32 -27.35
CA ASP A 246 -2.92 -24.08 -26.78
C ASP A 246 -2.90 -22.77 -25.97
N ILE A 247 -3.19 -21.69 -26.68
CA ILE A 247 -3.25 -20.35 -26.11
C ILE A 247 -4.30 -20.21 -25.00
N ILE A 248 -5.38 -20.98 -25.08
CA ILE A 248 -6.46 -20.94 -24.10
C ILE A 248 -5.97 -21.56 -22.78
N ALA A 249 -5.30 -22.72 -22.86
CA ALA A 249 -4.66 -23.33 -21.71
C ALA A 249 -3.59 -22.41 -21.09
N LYS A 250 -2.80 -21.72 -21.92
CA LYS A 250 -1.79 -20.76 -21.45
C LYS A 250 -2.43 -19.56 -20.72
N ILE A 251 -3.51 -18.98 -21.28
CA ILE A 251 -4.23 -17.87 -20.65
C ILE A 251 -4.78 -18.30 -19.28
N ASN A 252 -5.46 -19.45 -19.23
CA ASN A 252 -5.99 -20.00 -17.98
C ASN A 252 -4.88 -20.25 -16.95
N SER A 253 -3.75 -20.82 -17.38
CA SER A 253 -2.62 -21.08 -16.50
C SER A 253 -2.07 -19.81 -15.88
N VAL A 254 -1.86 -18.74 -16.66
CA VAL A 254 -1.35 -17.47 -16.12
C VAL A 254 -2.40 -16.76 -15.26
N LEU A 255 -3.68 -16.76 -15.66
CA LEU A 255 -4.75 -16.17 -14.83
C LEU A 255 -4.83 -16.86 -13.47
N PHE A 256 -4.69 -18.19 -13.44
CA PHE A 256 -4.63 -18.94 -12.20
C PHE A 256 -3.34 -18.67 -11.42
N MET A 257 -2.16 -18.82 -12.04
CA MET A 257 -0.88 -18.74 -11.33
C MET A 257 -0.53 -17.32 -10.86
N LYS A 258 -0.83 -16.31 -11.66
CA LYS A 258 -0.45 -14.91 -11.41
C LYS A 258 -1.55 -14.13 -10.68
N TYR A 259 -2.82 -14.45 -10.97
CA TYR A 259 -3.96 -13.72 -10.43
C TYR A 259 -4.87 -14.53 -9.51
N ASN A 260 -4.58 -15.83 -9.33
CA ASN A 260 -5.43 -16.77 -8.59
C ASN A 260 -6.91 -16.66 -9.01
N TYR A 261 -7.13 -16.48 -10.32
CA TYR A 261 -8.44 -16.19 -10.88
C TYR A 261 -8.87 -17.27 -11.87
N HIS A 262 -10.13 -17.68 -11.74
CA HIS A 262 -10.80 -18.53 -12.72
C HIS A 262 -11.85 -17.69 -13.43
N PRO A 263 -11.69 -17.44 -14.74
CA PRO A 263 -12.69 -16.72 -15.51
C PRO A 263 -14.06 -17.37 -15.42
N THR A 264 -15.09 -16.55 -15.35
CA THR A 264 -16.46 -17.01 -15.56
C THR A 264 -16.64 -17.54 -16.98
N LYS A 265 -17.73 -18.29 -17.22
CA LYS A 265 -18.05 -18.80 -18.55
C LYS A 265 -18.11 -17.68 -19.60
N ASP A 266 -18.71 -16.54 -19.25
CA ASP A 266 -18.88 -15.41 -20.16
C ASP A 266 -17.55 -14.71 -20.46
N GLU A 267 -16.70 -14.50 -19.46
CA GLU A 267 -15.35 -13.95 -19.64
C GLU A 267 -14.48 -14.86 -20.52
N PHE A 268 -14.64 -16.18 -20.35
CA PHE A 268 -13.92 -17.16 -21.15
C PHE A 268 -14.37 -17.19 -22.62
N GLU A 269 -15.67 -17.05 -22.88
CA GLU A 269 -16.17 -16.94 -24.25
C GLU A 269 -15.73 -15.63 -24.93
N GLN A 270 -15.64 -14.52 -24.20
CA GLN A 270 -15.04 -13.28 -24.71
C GLN A 270 -13.59 -13.48 -25.17
N ILE A 271 -12.76 -14.13 -24.35
CA ILE A 271 -11.37 -14.46 -24.68
C ILE A 271 -11.30 -15.32 -25.95
N LYS A 272 -12.12 -16.37 -26.03
CA LYS A 272 -12.13 -17.28 -27.18
C LYS A 272 -12.54 -16.59 -28.47
N ASN A 273 -13.58 -15.76 -28.44
CA ASN A 273 -14.10 -15.08 -29.62
C ASN A 273 -13.03 -14.13 -30.19
N TYR A 274 -12.37 -13.36 -29.33
CA TYR A 274 -11.26 -12.50 -29.76
C TYR A 274 -10.14 -13.30 -30.45
N ILE A 275 -9.72 -14.42 -29.86
CA ILE A 275 -8.67 -15.27 -30.43
C ILE A 275 -9.08 -15.85 -31.79
N LYS A 276 -10.34 -16.25 -31.96
CA LYS A 276 -10.85 -16.75 -33.26
C LYS A 276 -10.79 -15.67 -34.33
N GLU A 277 -11.24 -14.47 -34.00
CA GLU A 277 -11.25 -13.32 -34.93
C GLU A 277 -9.83 -12.90 -35.36
N HIS A 278 -8.86 -12.98 -34.43
CA HIS A 278 -7.52 -12.42 -34.63
C HIS A 278 -6.45 -13.46 -35.02
N LYS A 279 -6.67 -14.76 -34.81
CA LYS A 279 -5.79 -15.82 -35.35
C LYS A 279 -5.92 -15.97 -36.87
N HIS A 280 -7.06 -15.62 -37.46
CA HIS A 280 -7.28 -15.74 -38.91
C HIS A 280 -6.81 -14.52 -39.72
N SER A 281 -6.50 -13.41 -39.05
CA SER A 281 -5.99 -12.19 -39.70
C SER A 281 -4.48 -12.25 -39.98
N SER A 282 -3.77 -13.29 -39.53
CA SER A 282 -2.32 -13.47 -39.70
C SER A 282 -1.97 -14.40 -40.88
N THR A 283 -2.95 -14.74 -41.74
CA THR A 283 -2.83 -15.72 -42.83
C THR A 283 -2.93 -15.12 -44.24
N HIS A 284 -2.70 -13.82 -44.39
CA HIS A 284 -2.52 -13.19 -45.71
C HIS A 284 -1.19 -12.45 -45.78
#